data_AF-A0A2R6MBQ3-F1
#
_entry.id   AF-A0A2R6MBQ3-F1
#
_cell.length_a   1.000
_cell.length_b   1.000
_cell.length_c   1.000
_cell.angle_alpha   90.00
_cell.angle_beta   90.00
_cell.angle_gamma   90.00
#
_symmetry.space_group_name_H-M   'P 1'
#
loop_
_entity.id
_entity.type
_entity.pdbx_description
1 polymer ?
#
loop_
_entity_poly.entity_id
_entity_poly.type
_entity_poly.pdbx_seq_one_letter_code
_entity_poly.pdbx_strand_id
1 'polypeptide(L)'
;DVEIAQVVVNQINQLSNVSCSYNQREFSSLAGEVTTGNIEDKPHFYQLGWGEATFEGALTIGALIYSDGALTSFSDDEIDQLYEQAQSQSDEDQREQTLQELNSVIHDKAPWVFLNRQYSVYGVSERVAWDARRDERIDAYAMSPAE
;
A
#
# COMPACT_ATOMS: atom_id res chain seq x y z
N ASP A 1 3.02 -12.02 -6.95
CA ASP A 1 3.96 -10.89 -7.06
C ASP A 1 4.91 -10.98 -8.25
N VAL A 2 5.75 -12.00 -8.34
CA VAL A 2 6.74 -12.15 -9.43
C VAL A 2 6.11 -12.04 -10.83
N GLU A 3 5.04 -12.79 -11.08
CA GLU A 3 4.35 -12.79 -12.38
C GLU A 3 3.74 -11.43 -12.72
N ILE A 4 3.16 -10.75 -11.71
CA ILE A 4 2.61 -9.40 -11.86
C ILE A 4 3.74 -8.41 -12.22
N ALA A 5 4.86 -8.47 -11.49
CA ALA A 5 6.03 -7.62 -11.75
C ALA A 5 6.57 -7.82 -13.16
N GLN A 6 6.68 -9.07 -13.62
CA GLN A 6 7.14 -9.38 -14.97
C GLN A 6 6.21 -8.83 -16.05
N VAL A 7 4.89 -8.95 -15.86
CA VAL A 7 3.90 -8.39 -16.80
C VAL A 7 4.00 -6.87 -16.84
N VAL A 8 4.05 -6.19 -15.68
CA VAL A 8 4.17 -4.73 -15.60
C VAL A 8 5.45 -4.23 -16.24
N VAL A 9 6.60 -4.85 -15.92
CA VAL A 9 7.90 -4.54 -16.52
C VAL A 9 7.84 -4.66 -18.04
N ASN A 10 7.26 -5.75 -18.56
CA ASN A 10 7.13 -5.96 -19.99
C ASN A 10 6.29 -4.88 -20.67
N GLN A 11 5.19 -4.44 -20.03
CA GLN A 11 4.36 -3.35 -20.55
C GLN A 11 5.09 -2.02 -20.54
N ILE A 12 5.78 -1.67 -19.44
CA ILE A 12 6.55 -0.42 -19.34
C ILE A 12 7.68 -0.41 -20.38
N ASN A 13 8.37 -1.53 -20.57
CA ASN A 13 9.47 -1.65 -21.52
C ASN A 13 9.04 -1.61 -23.00
N GLN A 14 7.73 -1.62 -23.30
CA GLN A 14 7.22 -1.36 -24.65
C GLN A 14 7.09 0.14 -24.97
N LEU A 15 7.17 1.01 -23.96
CA LEU A 15 7.11 2.45 -24.17
C LEU A 15 8.40 2.94 -24.83
N SER A 16 8.28 3.89 -25.76
CA SER A 16 9.42 4.35 -26.57
C SER A 16 10.42 5.22 -25.81
N ASN A 17 10.08 5.66 -24.59
CA ASN A 17 10.80 6.68 -23.84
C ASN A 17 11.43 6.17 -22.53
N VAL A 18 11.20 4.91 -22.15
CA VAL A 18 11.75 4.32 -20.92
C VAL A 18 12.17 2.88 -21.15
N SER A 19 13.14 2.41 -20.37
CA SER A 19 13.53 1.00 -20.30
C SER A 19 13.24 0.45 -18.91
N CYS A 20 12.67 -0.74 -18.83
CA CYS A 20 12.35 -1.40 -17.57
C CYS A 20 12.79 -2.87 -17.62
N SER A 21 13.44 -3.34 -16.55
CA SER A 21 13.91 -4.73 -16.42
C SER A 21 13.53 -5.29 -15.06
N TYR A 22 13.18 -6.58 -15.03
CA TYR A 22 12.83 -7.26 -13.80
C TYR A 22 14.08 -7.61 -12.98
N ASN A 23 14.08 -7.25 -11.70
CA ASN A 23 15.12 -7.61 -10.74
C ASN A 23 14.48 -8.19 -9.48
N GLN A 24 14.56 -9.50 -9.29
CA GLN A 24 14.05 -10.15 -8.09
C GLN A 24 15.00 -9.90 -6.92
N ARG A 25 14.46 -9.45 -5.80
CA ARG A 25 15.22 -9.13 -4.59
C ARG A 25 14.69 -9.92 -3.40
N GLU A 26 15.57 -10.15 -2.44
CA GLU A 26 15.19 -10.62 -1.12
C GLU A 26 14.32 -9.57 -0.41
N PHE A 27 13.22 -10.03 0.20
CA PHE A 27 12.23 -9.13 0.80
C PHE A 27 12.83 -8.25 1.87
N SER A 28 13.63 -8.81 2.78
CA SER A 28 14.22 -8.06 3.90
C SER A 28 15.16 -6.95 3.44
N SER A 29 15.89 -7.16 2.34
CA SER A 29 16.75 -6.13 1.74
C SER A 29 15.92 -5.00 1.14
N LEU A 30 14.90 -5.32 0.35
CA LEU A 30 14.02 -4.30 -0.24
C LEU A 30 13.27 -3.53 0.84
N ALA A 31 12.68 -4.25 1.81
CA ALA A 31 11.98 -3.68 2.96
C ALA A 31 12.86 -2.69 3.72
N GLY A 32 14.11 -3.06 4.01
CA GLY A 32 15.06 -2.19 4.71
C GLY A 32 15.31 -0.86 3.99
N GLU A 33 15.42 -0.87 2.66
CA GLU A 33 15.60 0.34 1.84
C GLU A 33 14.34 1.21 1.78
N VAL A 34 13.15 0.60 1.62
CA VAL A 34 11.91 1.38 1.54
C VAL A 34 11.49 1.98 2.88
N THR A 35 12.05 1.50 4.00
CA THR A 35 11.72 1.97 5.35
C THR A 35 12.72 2.95 5.96
N THR A 36 13.70 3.46 5.21
CA THR A 36 14.72 4.36 5.78
C THR A 36 14.19 5.76 6.13
N GLY A 37 13.01 6.13 5.62
CA GLY A 37 12.45 7.47 5.72
C GLY A 37 13.08 8.49 4.76
N ASN A 38 14.11 8.12 4.00
CA ASN A 38 14.67 8.94 2.94
C ASN A 38 14.15 8.46 1.58
N ILE A 39 13.68 9.35 0.71
CA ILE A 39 13.20 8.98 -0.64
C ILE A 39 14.36 8.51 -1.51
N GLU A 40 15.54 9.12 -1.37
CA GLU A 40 16.72 8.85 -2.20
C GLU A 40 17.34 7.47 -1.97
N ASP A 41 17.04 6.82 -0.84
CA ASP A 41 17.51 5.46 -0.55
C ASP A 41 16.66 4.39 -1.26
N LYS A 42 15.48 4.77 -1.78
CA LYS A 42 14.50 3.84 -2.34
C LYS A 42 14.81 3.55 -3.82
N PRO A 43 14.50 2.33 -4.31
CA PRO A 43 14.60 2.06 -5.75
C PRO A 43 13.67 2.99 -6.54
N HIS A 44 14.09 3.41 -7.74
CA HIS A 44 13.26 4.26 -8.61
C HIS A 44 11.89 3.64 -8.97
N PHE A 45 11.80 2.30 -8.97
CA PHE A 45 10.57 1.58 -9.21
C PHE A 45 10.61 0.24 -8.47
N TYR A 46 9.57 -0.05 -7.69
CA TYR A 46 9.45 -1.28 -6.91
C TYR A 46 7.98 -1.68 -6.77
N GLN A 47 7.73 -2.97 -6.56
CA GLN A 47 6.39 -3.49 -6.31
C GLN A 47 6.29 -3.92 -4.85
N LEU A 48 5.35 -3.31 -4.12
CA LEU A 48 4.94 -3.72 -2.78
C LEU A 48 3.42 -3.67 -2.69
N GLY A 49 2.87 -4.40 -1.73
CA GLY A 49 1.46 -4.32 -1.33
C GLY A 49 1.35 -3.73 0.08
N TRP A 50 0.21 -3.12 0.39
CA TRP A 50 -0.10 -2.61 1.72
C TRP A 50 -1.50 -3.01 2.14
N GLY A 51 -1.66 -3.36 3.42
CA GLY A 51 -2.93 -3.65 4.06
C GLY A 51 -3.03 -2.92 5.39
N GLU A 52 -4.14 -2.22 5.60
CA GLU A 52 -4.43 -1.50 6.84
C GLU A 52 -5.56 -2.20 7.60
N ALA A 53 -5.24 -2.78 8.75
CA ALA A 53 -6.15 -3.62 9.54
C ALA A 53 -7.35 -2.86 10.11
N THR A 54 -7.25 -1.53 10.25
CA THR A 54 -8.35 -0.68 10.70
C THR A 54 -9.29 -0.24 9.57
N PHE A 55 -8.94 -0.53 8.32
CA PHE A 55 -9.62 -0.06 7.12
C PHE A 55 -9.69 1.47 6.98
N GLU A 56 -8.84 2.19 7.71
CA GLU A 56 -8.77 3.64 7.64
C GLU A 56 -7.83 4.09 6.52
N GLY A 57 -8.40 4.65 5.45
CA GLY A 57 -7.64 5.10 4.29
C GLY A 57 -6.61 6.17 4.62
N ALA A 58 -6.90 7.07 5.56
CA ALA A 58 -5.96 8.12 5.93
C ALA A 58 -4.67 7.59 6.54
N LEU A 59 -4.68 6.44 7.23
CA LEU A 59 -3.44 5.84 7.77
C LEU A 59 -2.53 5.35 6.64
N THR A 60 -3.12 4.80 5.57
CA THR A 60 -2.36 4.37 4.38
C THR A 60 -1.76 5.57 3.64
N ILE A 61 -2.55 6.62 3.46
CA ILE A 61 -2.09 7.88 2.83
C ILE A 61 -0.98 8.52 3.68
N GLY A 62 -1.17 8.61 4.99
CA GLY A 62 -0.19 9.20 5.91
C GLY A 62 1.14 8.45 5.95
N ALA A 63 1.13 7.13 5.76
CA ALA A 63 2.36 6.34 5.77
C ALA A 63 3.11 6.37 4.43
N LEU A 64 2.37 6.30 3.31
CA LEU A 64 2.95 5.97 1.99
C LEU A 64 2.88 7.10 0.95
N ILE A 65 2.13 8.17 1.20
CA ILE A 65 1.87 9.25 0.22
C ILE A 65 2.22 10.63 0.80
N TYR A 66 1.78 10.92 2.03
CA TYR A 66 2.11 12.17 2.72
C TYR A 66 3.64 12.37 2.78
N SER A 67 4.14 13.59 2.52
CA SER A 67 5.57 13.84 2.35
C SER A 67 6.41 13.50 3.58
N ASP A 68 5.87 13.65 4.80
CA ASP A 68 6.57 13.23 6.04
C ASP A 68 6.23 11.78 6.44
N GLY A 69 5.53 11.04 5.58
CA GLY A 69 5.21 9.64 5.78
C GLY A 69 6.47 8.77 5.76
N ALA A 70 6.61 7.90 6.75
CA ALA A 70 7.84 7.10 6.94
C ALA A 70 8.22 6.23 5.73
N LEU A 71 7.26 5.91 4.87
CA LEU A 71 7.42 4.99 3.74
C LEU A 71 7.16 5.67 2.38
N THR A 72 6.93 6.99 2.35
CA THR A 72 6.62 7.68 1.09
C THR A 72 7.80 7.69 0.12
N SER A 73 7.50 7.62 -1.17
CA SER A 73 8.46 7.87 -2.27
C SER A 73 8.07 9.06 -3.11
N PHE A 74 7.14 9.87 -2.60
CA PHE A 74 6.48 10.93 -3.34
C PHE A 74 6.34 12.15 -2.43
N SER A 75 6.32 13.34 -3.02
CA SER A 75 6.10 14.58 -2.30
C SER A 75 5.31 15.53 -3.19
N ASP A 76 4.25 16.12 -2.63
CA ASP A 76 3.37 17.05 -3.34
C ASP A 76 2.60 17.92 -2.35
N ASP A 77 2.79 19.24 -2.44
CA ASP A 77 2.25 20.22 -1.50
C ASP A 77 0.71 20.21 -1.42
N GLU A 78 0.02 19.88 -2.52
CA GLU A 78 -1.46 19.86 -2.56
C GLU A 78 -2.01 18.66 -1.79
N ILE A 79 -1.38 17.50 -1.96
CA ILE A 79 -1.70 16.29 -1.18
C ILE A 79 -1.45 16.52 0.31
N ASP A 80 -0.32 17.15 0.67
CA ASP A 80 0.04 17.41 2.06
C ASP A 80 -0.99 18.32 2.74
N GLN A 81 -1.38 19.40 2.07
CA GLN A 81 -2.40 20.33 2.59
C GLN A 81 -3.76 19.65 2.82
N LEU A 82 -4.22 18.85 1.85
CA LEU A 82 -5.49 18.13 1.96
C LEU A 82 -5.43 17.06 3.07
N TYR A 83 -4.29 16.37 3.20
CA TYR A 83 -4.08 15.39 4.26
C TYR A 83 -4.12 16.06 5.65
N GLU A 84 -3.35 17.13 5.86
CA GLU A 84 -3.33 17.88 7.12
C GLU A 84 -4.70 18.46 7.47
N GLN A 85 -5.42 19.00 6.47
CA GLN A 85 -6.79 19.47 6.64
C GLN A 85 -7.69 18.35 7.16
N ALA A 86 -7.67 17.17 6.52
CA ALA A 86 -8.46 16.01 6.94
C ALA A 86 -8.12 15.54 8.36
N GLN A 87 -6.85 15.60 8.77
CA GLN A 87 -6.44 15.26 10.15
C GLN A 87 -6.93 16.28 11.19
N SER A 88 -7.11 17.54 10.80
CA SER A 88 -7.55 18.61 11.70
C SER A 88 -9.08 18.70 11.88
N GLN A 89 -9.85 18.08 11.00
CA GLN A 89 -11.31 18.15 10.98
C GLN A 89 -11.94 17.22 12.03
N SER A 90 -12.74 17.79 12.93
CA SER A 90 -13.51 17.01 13.93
C SER A 90 -14.91 16.61 13.46
N ASP A 91 -15.43 17.24 12.40
CA ASP A 91 -16.71 16.90 11.78
C ASP A 91 -16.51 15.76 10.77
N GLU A 92 -17.23 14.66 10.95
CA GLU A 92 -17.03 13.42 10.19
C GLU A 92 -17.38 13.60 8.70
N ASP A 93 -18.49 14.27 8.38
CA ASP A 93 -18.94 14.49 7.00
C ASP A 93 -17.94 15.38 6.24
N GLN A 94 -17.47 16.46 6.88
CA GLN A 94 -16.43 17.32 6.30
C GLN A 94 -15.11 16.57 6.10
N ARG A 95 -14.70 15.74 7.07
CA ARG A 95 -13.48 14.92 6.96
C ARG A 95 -13.60 13.93 5.81
N GLU A 96 -14.74 13.25 5.66
CA GLU A 96 -14.98 12.31 4.57
C GLU A 96 -14.88 13.02 3.21
N GLN A 97 -15.50 14.19 3.06
CA GLN A 97 -15.43 14.96 1.81
C GLN A 97 -13.99 15.33 1.45
N THR A 98 -13.20 15.81 2.41
CA THR A 98 -11.77 16.12 2.19
C THR A 98 -10.98 14.87 1.81
N LEU A 99 -11.24 13.71 2.46
CA LEU A 99 -10.56 12.46 2.13
C LEU A 99 -10.94 11.93 0.74
N GLN A 100 -12.17 12.15 0.27
CA GLN A 100 -12.58 11.80 -1.10
C GLN A 100 -11.87 12.69 -2.13
N GLU A 101 -11.78 13.99 -1.87
CA GLU A 101 -11.02 14.93 -2.70
C GLU A 101 -9.53 14.55 -2.75
N LEU A 102 -8.91 14.30 -1.60
CA LEU A 102 -7.54 13.83 -1.49
C LEU A 102 -7.30 12.55 -2.29
N ASN A 103 -8.20 11.55 -2.21
CA ASN A 103 -8.09 10.33 -3.02
C ASN A 103 -8.19 10.62 -4.53
N SER A 104 -9.02 11.58 -4.95
CA SER A 104 -9.11 11.98 -6.36
C SER A 104 -7.82 12.62 -6.84
N VAL A 105 -7.23 13.52 -6.04
CA VAL A 105 -5.95 14.16 -6.36
C VAL A 105 -4.82 13.14 -6.43
N ILE A 106 -4.76 12.19 -5.49
CA ILE A 106 -3.80 11.08 -5.50
C ILE A 106 -3.97 10.24 -6.77
N HIS A 107 -5.19 9.91 -7.15
CA HIS A 107 -5.47 9.17 -8.38
C HIS A 107 -4.93 9.89 -9.61
N ASP A 108 -5.21 11.19 -9.74
CA ASP A 108 -4.86 11.97 -10.93
C ASP A 108 -3.34 12.26 -11.03
N LYS A 109 -2.66 12.44 -9.90
CA LYS A 109 -1.20 12.57 -9.85
C LYS A 109 -0.48 11.24 -10.09
N ALA A 110 -1.17 10.11 -9.87
CA ALA A 110 -0.67 8.76 -10.09
C ALA A 110 0.74 8.50 -9.47
N PRO A 111 0.93 8.73 -8.16
CA PRO A 111 2.21 8.45 -7.49
C PRO A 111 2.54 6.95 -7.54
N TRP A 112 1.52 6.09 -7.71
CA TRP A 112 1.65 4.67 -7.96
C TRP A 112 0.97 4.27 -9.27
N VAL A 113 1.45 3.16 -9.83
CA VAL A 113 0.65 2.36 -10.76
C VAL A 113 -0.25 1.47 -9.92
N PHE A 114 -1.52 1.85 -9.77
CA PHE A 114 -2.50 1.05 -9.03
C PHE A 114 -2.79 -0.25 -9.78
N LEU A 115 -2.58 -1.40 -9.13
CA LEU A 115 -2.72 -2.72 -9.75
C LEU A 115 -4.05 -3.38 -9.35
N ASN A 116 -4.01 -4.20 -8.30
CA ASN A 116 -5.16 -4.99 -7.86
C ASN A 116 -5.25 -5.03 -6.34
N ARG A 117 -6.45 -5.36 -5.86
CA ARG A 117 -6.63 -5.82 -4.48
C ARG A 117 -6.29 -7.30 -4.43
N GLN A 118 -5.42 -7.68 -3.51
CA GLN A 118 -5.05 -9.08 -3.32
C GLN A 118 -6.15 -9.80 -2.51
N TYR A 119 -6.49 -11.01 -2.92
CA TYR A 119 -7.32 -11.91 -2.13
C TYR A 119 -6.40 -12.89 -1.39
N SER A 120 -6.53 -12.93 -0.08
CA SER A 120 -5.77 -13.85 0.76
C SER A 120 -6.44 -15.23 0.77
N VAL A 121 -5.66 -16.27 0.45
CA VAL A 121 -6.10 -17.67 0.45
C VAL A 121 -5.39 -18.38 1.60
N TYR A 122 -6.17 -18.97 2.50
CA TYR A 122 -5.65 -19.62 3.70
C TYR A 122 -5.85 -21.13 3.61
N GLY A 123 -4.77 -21.88 3.83
CA GLY A 123 -4.82 -23.32 4.05
C GLY A 123 -4.97 -23.60 5.54
N VAL A 124 -6.12 -24.14 5.95
CA VAL A 124 -6.43 -24.46 7.35
C VAL A 124 -6.56 -25.98 7.49
N SER A 125 -5.91 -26.56 8.50
CA SER A 125 -6.04 -27.98 8.79
C SER A 125 -7.45 -28.28 9.30
N GLU A 126 -8.09 -29.36 8.84
CA GLU A 126 -9.46 -29.74 9.24
C GLU A 126 -9.66 -29.92 10.76
N ARG A 127 -8.56 -30.13 11.49
CA ARG A 127 -8.53 -30.26 12.95
C ARG A 127 -8.46 -28.91 13.71
N VAL A 128 -8.46 -27.80 12.99
CA VAL A 128 -8.48 -26.43 13.54
C VAL A 128 -9.75 -25.74 13.09
N ALA A 129 -10.58 -25.32 14.06
CA ALA A 129 -11.69 -24.40 13.82
C ALA A 129 -11.15 -22.97 13.86
N TRP A 130 -11.12 -22.33 12.69
CA TRP A 130 -10.70 -20.94 12.50
C TRP A 130 -11.22 -20.42 11.16
N ASP A 131 -11.68 -19.17 11.16
CA ASP A 131 -12.10 -18.46 9.96
C ASP A 131 -11.20 -17.25 9.69
N ALA A 132 -10.88 -17.05 8.41
CA ALA A 132 -10.09 -15.90 7.98
C ALA A 132 -10.83 -14.59 8.25
N ARG A 133 -10.10 -13.61 8.79
CA ARG A 133 -10.62 -12.26 9.02
C ARG A 133 -10.32 -11.36 7.83
N ARG A 134 -11.17 -10.34 7.63
CA ARG A 134 -10.97 -9.34 6.57
C ARG A 134 -9.76 -8.43 6.80
N ASP A 135 -9.33 -8.28 8.05
CA ASP A 135 -8.16 -7.47 8.46
C ASP A 135 -6.85 -8.28 8.41
N GLU A 136 -6.91 -9.50 7.85
CA GLU A 136 -5.80 -10.44 7.65
C GLU A 136 -5.06 -10.88 8.92
N ARG A 137 -5.53 -10.47 10.11
CA ARG A 137 -4.91 -10.85 11.38
C ARG A 137 -5.10 -12.34 11.65
N ILE A 138 -3.99 -13.01 11.96
CA ILE A 138 -3.97 -14.38 12.44
C ILE A 138 -3.80 -14.35 13.96
N ASP A 139 -4.92 -14.41 14.68
CA ASP A 139 -4.92 -14.49 16.14
C ASP A 139 -5.05 -15.94 16.60
N ALA A 140 -3.99 -16.47 17.20
CA ALA A 140 -3.97 -17.84 17.71
C ALA A 140 -5.01 -18.08 18.82
N TYR A 141 -5.39 -17.05 19.59
CA TYR A 141 -6.43 -17.17 20.62
C TYR A 141 -7.84 -17.28 20.05
N ALA A 142 -8.03 -16.94 18.77
CA ALA A 142 -9.29 -17.13 18.07
C ALA A 142 -9.44 -18.53 17.45
N MET A 143 -8.46 -19.42 17.64
CA MET A 143 -8.46 -20.79 17.11
C MET A 143 -8.87 -21.80 18.19
N SER A 144 -9.55 -22.87 17.79
CA SER A 144 -9.83 -24.02 18.66
C SER A 144 -9.67 -25.35 17.91
N PRO A 145 -9.63 -26.51 18.59
CA PRO A 145 -9.83 -27.79 17.94
C PRO A 145 -11.17 -27.81 17.19
N ALA A 146 -11.19 -28.40 15.99
CA ALA A 146 -12.44 -28.69 15.30
C ALA A 146 -13.19 -29.85 15.97
N GLU A 147 -14.51 -29.84 15.90
CA GLU A 147 -15.39 -30.92 16.40
C GLU A 147 -15.38 -32.17 15.50
#